data_AF-A0A952VU29-F1
#
_entry.id   AF-A0A952VU29-F1
#
_cell.length_a   1.000
_cell.length_b   1.000
_cell.length_c   1.000
_cell.angle_alpha   90.00
_cell.angle_beta   90.00
_cell.angle_gamma   90.00
#
_symmetry.space_group_name_H-M   'P 1'
#
loop_
_entity.id
_entity.type
_entity.pdbx_description
1 polymer ?
#
loop_
_entity_poly.entity_id
_entity_poly.type
_entity_poly.pdbx_seq_one_letter_code
_entity_poly.pdbx_strand_id
1 'polypeptide(L)'
;MKQTTGFDHVTLCVDNLEAAEFLFAKILGFEVIWSAKDVGGNTSSMDTVVVQRGTAKIALMQGRDKAGKSQINEFIEKYGQGVQHVAFEVEDIDAVCREWEAHGVKFSGPVKEGMDGFGMLKQRFTYPLFPNAGLFIELTQRQHGEKSAKTFVRSTVESLYKDIERDQKSGIERTIIDYDDSPLLVQKQKKSMKKAS
;
A
#
# COMPACT_ATOMS: atom_id res chain seq x y z
N MET A 1 -18.29 -13.31 4.06
CA MET A 1 -18.51 -11.86 3.89
C MET A 1 -18.50 -11.15 5.25
N LYS A 2 -17.31 -10.62 5.59
CA LYS A 2 -16.97 -9.53 6.54
C LYS A 2 -15.42 -9.52 6.57
N GLN A 3 -14.80 -9.21 5.43
CA GLN A 3 -13.35 -9.40 5.29
C GLN A 3 -12.57 -8.15 5.66
N THR A 4 -13.10 -6.96 5.37
CA THR A 4 -12.51 -5.69 5.79
C THR A 4 -13.11 -5.23 7.11
N THR A 5 -12.27 -5.04 8.12
CA THR A 5 -12.66 -4.53 9.44
C THR A 5 -12.65 -3.00 9.46
N GLY A 6 -11.84 -2.35 8.59
CA GLY A 6 -11.84 -0.90 8.46
C GLY A 6 -10.68 -0.35 7.64
N PHE A 7 -10.56 0.98 7.66
CA PHE A 7 -9.42 1.72 7.13
C PHE A 7 -8.27 1.69 8.16
N ASP A 8 -7.04 1.37 7.74
CA ASP A 8 -5.86 1.42 8.62
C ASP A 8 -5.05 2.70 8.44
N HIS A 9 -4.66 3.04 7.21
CA HIS A 9 -3.88 4.23 6.91
C HIS A 9 -3.89 4.62 5.42
N VAL A 10 -3.41 5.82 5.12
CA VAL A 10 -3.10 6.29 3.76
C VAL A 10 -1.62 6.69 3.69
N THR A 11 -1.00 6.48 2.54
CA THR A 11 0.42 6.78 2.35
C THR A 11 0.65 7.76 1.23
N LEU A 12 1.40 8.83 1.52
CA LEU A 12 1.69 9.94 0.64
C LEU A 12 3.17 9.92 0.20
N CYS A 13 3.41 10.00 -1.10
CA CYS A 13 4.72 10.32 -1.67
C CYS A 13 4.90 11.83 -1.72
N VAL A 14 5.98 12.33 -1.13
CA VAL A 14 6.30 13.76 -1.02
C VAL A 14 7.76 14.01 -1.42
N ASP A 15 8.01 15.18 -2.01
CA ASP A 15 9.38 15.61 -2.38
C ASP A 15 10.17 16.13 -1.17
N ASN A 16 9.46 16.69 -0.19
CA ASN A 16 10.04 17.29 1.00
C ASN A 16 9.33 16.78 2.26
N LEU A 17 9.90 15.73 2.86
CA LEU A 17 9.40 15.08 4.06
C LEU A 17 9.38 16.01 5.27
N GLU A 18 10.38 16.88 5.41
CA GLU A 18 10.45 17.83 6.53
C GLU A 18 9.32 18.87 6.47
N ALA A 19 9.05 19.41 5.28
CA ALA A 19 7.93 20.34 5.08
C ALA A 19 6.58 19.64 5.30
N ALA A 20 6.42 18.41 4.82
CA ALA A 20 5.22 17.62 5.03
C ALA A 20 5.01 17.28 6.52
N GLU A 21 6.05 16.83 7.22
CA GLU A 21 6.01 16.59 8.66
C GLU A 21 5.65 17.85 9.42
N PHE A 22 6.25 19.00 9.08
CA PHE A 22 5.91 20.29 9.70
C PHE A 22 4.43 20.63 9.51
N LEU A 23 3.90 20.50 8.28
CA LEU A 23 2.48 20.73 8.00
C LEU A 23 1.59 19.82 8.86
N PHE A 24 1.80 18.50 8.81
CA PHE A 24 0.92 17.57 9.52
C PHE A 24 1.05 17.66 11.04
N ALA A 25 2.28 17.73 11.55
CA ALA A 25 2.53 17.70 12.98
C ALA A 25 2.34 19.07 13.65
N LYS A 26 2.84 20.16 13.05
CA LYS A 26 2.84 21.49 13.69
C LYS A 26 1.63 22.33 13.35
N ILE A 27 1.11 22.23 12.12
CA ILE A 27 -0.04 23.04 11.68
C ILE A 27 -1.35 22.28 11.88
N LEU A 28 -1.42 21.03 11.41
CA LEU A 28 -2.66 20.24 11.42
C LEU A 28 -2.86 19.44 12.73
N GLY A 29 -1.88 19.46 13.63
CA GLY A 29 -1.97 18.89 14.97
C GLY A 29 -2.02 17.36 15.01
N PHE A 30 -1.36 16.69 14.07
CA PHE A 30 -1.11 15.25 14.17
C PHE A 30 0.09 14.97 15.09
N GLU A 31 0.10 13.81 15.71
CA GLU A 31 1.24 13.31 16.50
C GLU A 31 2.11 12.41 15.63
N VAL A 32 3.44 12.57 15.70
CA VAL A 32 4.37 11.62 15.09
C VAL A 32 4.42 10.35 15.93
N ILE A 33 3.97 9.23 15.38
CA ILE A 33 3.88 7.95 16.11
C ILE A 33 4.98 6.96 15.72
N TRP A 34 5.60 7.14 14.56
CA TRP A 34 6.70 6.29 14.08
C TRP A 34 7.48 7.00 12.97
N SER A 35 8.77 6.71 12.86
CA SER A 35 9.57 7.13 11.72
C SER A 35 10.70 6.14 11.46
N ALA A 36 11.18 6.12 10.22
CA ALA A 36 12.34 5.35 9.84
C ALA A 36 13.08 6.04 8.70
N LYS A 37 14.41 5.93 8.74
CA LYS A 37 15.28 6.42 7.68
C LYS A 37 15.96 5.28 6.94
N ASP A 38 16.30 5.54 5.69
CA ASP A 38 17.03 4.62 4.81
C ASP A 38 16.41 3.20 4.79
N VAL A 39 15.10 3.12 4.57
CA VAL A 39 14.36 1.84 4.46
C VAL A 39 14.32 1.42 3.00
N GLY A 40 14.90 0.28 2.66
CA GLY A 40 14.95 -0.22 1.28
C GLY A 40 16.14 -1.13 1.04
N GLY A 41 16.91 -0.88 -0.01
CA GLY A 41 18.08 -1.66 -0.37
C GLY A 41 19.26 -0.82 -0.86
N ASN A 42 20.18 -1.49 -1.55
CA ASN A 42 21.37 -0.86 -2.13
C ASN A 42 21.03 -0.06 -3.40
N THR A 43 20.00 -0.47 -4.15
CA THR A 43 19.56 0.23 -5.36
C THR A 43 18.95 1.58 -5.01
N SER A 44 18.02 1.59 -4.05
CA SER A 44 17.32 2.78 -3.60
C SER A 44 16.70 2.53 -2.22
N SER A 45 16.26 3.59 -1.56
CA SER A 45 15.53 3.50 -0.28
C SER A 45 14.56 4.68 -0.13
N MET A 46 13.96 4.80 1.05
CA MET A 46 13.13 5.94 1.42
C MET A 46 13.31 6.31 2.90
N ASP A 47 12.97 7.57 3.20
CA ASP A 47 12.70 8.04 4.55
C ASP A 47 11.18 8.15 4.74
N THR A 48 10.70 7.86 5.94
CA THR A 48 9.27 7.92 6.23
C THR A 48 8.97 8.40 7.66
N VAL A 49 7.89 9.17 7.77
CA VAL A 49 7.31 9.65 9.02
C VAL A 49 5.83 9.33 9.02
N VAL A 50 5.37 8.67 10.07
CA VAL A 50 3.97 8.31 10.27
C VAL A 50 3.38 9.22 11.33
N VAL A 51 2.29 9.89 10.94
CA VAL A 51 1.55 10.81 11.78
C VAL A 51 0.14 10.29 12.02
N GLN A 52 -0.40 10.54 13.22
CA GLN A 52 -1.75 10.12 13.60
C GLN A 52 -2.52 11.23 14.30
N ARG A 53 -3.82 11.35 13.99
CA ARG A 53 -4.78 12.19 14.74
C ARG A 53 -6.10 11.46 14.86
N GLY A 54 -6.48 11.10 16.09
CA GLY A 54 -7.62 10.22 16.32
C GLY A 54 -7.40 8.88 15.61
N THR A 55 -8.34 8.49 14.74
CA THR A 55 -8.24 7.29 13.91
C THR A 55 -7.54 7.51 12.57
N ALA A 56 -7.28 8.77 12.17
CA ALA A 56 -6.62 9.07 10.90
C ALA A 56 -5.11 8.84 11.03
N LYS A 57 -4.57 7.93 10.22
CA LYS A 57 -3.15 7.60 10.17
C LYS A 57 -2.61 7.85 8.76
N ILE A 58 -1.51 8.59 8.68
CA ILE A 58 -0.90 9.00 7.41
C ILE A 58 0.59 8.67 7.47
N ALA A 59 1.07 7.89 6.50
CA ALA A 59 2.51 7.69 6.29
C ALA A 59 3.00 8.66 5.20
N LEU A 60 3.99 9.47 5.54
CA LEU A 60 4.67 10.37 4.62
C LEU A 60 5.96 9.68 4.16
N MET A 61 6.24 9.64 2.87
CA MET A 61 7.43 8.98 2.31
C MET A 61 8.16 9.89 1.32
N GLN A 62 9.47 9.99 1.49
CA GLN A 62 10.36 10.65 0.53
C GLN A 62 11.40 9.66 0.02
N GLY A 63 11.58 9.62 -1.30
CA GLY A 63 12.52 8.74 -1.97
C GLY A 63 13.98 9.12 -1.72
N ARG A 64 14.85 8.10 -1.70
CA ARG A 64 16.30 8.23 -1.68
C ARG A 64 16.88 7.42 -2.82
N ASP A 65 17.30 8.13 -3.87
CA ASP A 65 18.01 7.51 -4.98
C ASP A 65 19.42 7.12 -4.51
N LYS A 66 19.89 5.94 -4.92
CA LYS A 66 21.25 5.45 -4.66
C LYS A 66 21.89 4.99 -5.96
N ALA A 67 22.10 3.68 -6.14
CA ALA A 67 22.56 3.13 -7.41
C ALA A 67 21.48 3.18 -8.51
N GLY A 68 20.21 3.40 -8.13
CA GLY A 68 19.09 3.64 -9.04
C GLY A 68 18.04 4.56 -8.40
N LYS A 69 17.00 4.86 -9.18
CA LYS A 69 15.87 5.68 -8.74
C LYS A 69 15.00 4.90 -7.75
N SER A 70 14.50 5.60 -6.74
CA SER A 70 13.58 5.05 -5.75
C SER A 70 12.17 4.91 -6.29
N GLN A 71 11.45 3.91 -5.81
CA GLN A 71 10.06 3.67 -6.20
C GLN A 71 9.13 4.85 -5.90
N ILE A 72 9.51 5.68 -4.92
CA ILE A 72 8.84 6.92 -4.54
C ILE A 72 9.10 8.02 -5.56
N ASN A 73 10.35 8.23 -5.96
CA ASN A 73 10.68 9.24 -6.96
C ASN A 73 10.13 8.86 -8.35
N GLU A 74 10.15 7.59 -8.72
CA GLU A 74 9.47 7.10 -9.94
C GLU A 74 7.96 7.37 -9.91
N PHE A 75 7.31 7.17 -8.75
CA PHE A 75 5.90 7.50 -8.59
C PHE A 75 5.66 9.00 -8.80
N ILE A 76 6.46 9.86 -8.15
CA ILE A 76 6.29 11.32 -8.25
C ILE A 76 6.53 11.82 -9.67
N GLU A 77 7.54 11.30 -10.38
CA GLU A 77 7.81 11.68 -11.77
C GLU A 77 6.66 11.34 -12.71
N LYS A 78 6.00 10.20 -12.48
CA LYS A 78 4.94 9.72 -13.36
C LYS A 78 3.55 10.29 -12.99
N TYR A 79 3.29 10.50 -11.71
CA TYR A 79 1.94 10.79 -11.19
C TYR A 79 1.86 12.05 -10.32
N GLY A 80 2.98 12.65 -9.95
CA GLY A 80 3.08 13.76 -9.00
C GLY A 80 3.10 13.31 -7.53
N GLN A 81 3.35 14.26 -6.63
CA GLN A 81 3.20 14.04 -5.18
C GLN A 81 1.74 13.73 -4.85
N GLY A 82 1.49 12.73 -3.98
CA GLY A 82 0.12 12.32 -3.67
C GLY A 82 0.00 10.93 -3.05
N VAL A 83 -1.23 10.41 -3.04
CA VAL A 83 -1.55 9.11 -2.43
C VAL A 83 -1.01 7.97 -3.30
N GLN A 84 -0.09 7.20 -2.74
CA GLN A 84 0.43 5.98 -3.37
C GLN A 84 -0.43 4.77 -3.03
N HIS A 85 -0.81 4.62 -1.75
CA HIS A 85 -1.65 3.50 -1.36
C HIS A 85 -2.59 3.82 -0.21
N VAL A 86 -3.64 3.02 -0.16
CA VAL A 86 -4.63 2.99 0.92
C VAL A 86 -4.62 1.59 1.53
N ALA A 87 -4.52 1.53 2.85
CA ALA A 87 -4.46 0.30 3.59
C ALA A 87 -5.81 -0.02 4.26
N PHE A 88 -6.25 -1.26 4.09
CA PHE A 88 -7.45 -1.80 4.70
C PHE A 88 -7.08 -2.90 5.69
N GLU A 89 -7.66 -2.82 6.88
CA GLU A 89 -7.51 -3.85 7.90
C GLU A 89 -8.49 -5.01 7.64
N VAL A 90 -8.02 -6.24 7.81
CA VAL A 90 -8.78 -7.48 7.61
C VAL A 90 -8.55 -8.44 8.77
N GLU A 91 -9.52 -9.32 9.02
CA GLU A 91 -9.43 -10.31 10.11
C GLU A 91 -8.44 -11.45 9.79
N ASP A 92 -8.46 -11.93 8.54
CA ASP A 92 -7.62 -13.04 8.05
C ASP A 92 -7.11 -12.72 6.64
N ILE A 93 -5.91 -12.15 6.56
CA ILE A 93 -5.27 -11.73 5.30
C ILE A 93 -5.06 -12.91 4.34
N ASP A 94 -4.81 -14.11 4.86
CA ASP A 94 -4.56 -15.30 4.06
C ASP A 94 -5.86 -15.76 3.38
N ALA A 95 -6.99 -15.71 4.10
CA ALA A 95 -8.31 -15.96 3.53
C ALA A 95 -8.73 -14.90 2.51
N VAL A 96 -8.52 -13.61 2.81
CA VAL A 96 -8.81 -12.51 1.87
C VAL A 96 -7.98 -12.65 0.60
N CYS A 97 -6.67 -12.89 0.72
CA CYS A 97 -5.80 -13.07 -0.43
C CYS A 97 -6.28 -14.21 -1.33
N ARG A 98 -6.59 -15.39 -0.74
CA ARG A 98 -7.11 -16.53 -1.51
C ARG A 98 -8.41 -16.21 -2.24
N GLU A 99 -9.34 -15.53 -1.57
CA GLU A 99 -10.60 -15.12 -2.20
C GLU A 99 -10.36 -14.12 -3.34
N TRP A 100 -9.53 -13.11 -3.12
CA TRP A 100 -9.23 -12.08 -4.11
C TRP A 100 -8.49 -12.67 -5.32
N GLU A 101 -7.50 -13.53 -5.10
CA GLU A 101 -6.80 -14.26 -6.16
C GLU A 101 -7.78 -15.14 -6.98
N ALA A 102 -8.77 -15.78 -6.34
CA ALA A 102 -9.82 -16.53 -7.04
C ALA A 102 -10.72 -15.65 -7.92
N HIS A 103 -10.78 -14.34 -7.64
CA HIS A 103 -11.46 -13.33 -8.48
C HIS A 103 -10.50 -12.63 -9.46
N GLY A 104 -9.26 -13.10 -9.59
CA GLY A 104 -8.28 -12.56 -10.53
C GLY A 104 -7.47 -11.38 -10.01
N VAL A 105 -7.55 -11.06 -8.70
CA VAL A 105 -6.71 -10.02 -8.10
C VAL A 105 -5.25 -10.46 -8.07
N LYS A 106 -4.37 -9.55 -8.46
CA LYS A 106 -2.93 -9.73 -8.51
C LYS A 106 -2.26 -8.95 -7.38
N PHE A 107 -1.34 -9.61 -6.68
CA PHE A 107 -0.59 -9.06 -5.55
C PHE A 107 0.89 -8.85 -5.87
N SER A 108 1.47 -7.84 -5.23
CA SER A 108 2.90 -7.59 -5.22
C SER A 108 3.56 -8.39 -4.10
N GLY A 109 4.17 -9.52 -4.48
CA GLY A 109 4.86 -10.41 -3.55
C GLY A 109 3.93 -11.21 -2.61
N PRO A 110 4.51 -12.02 -1.71
CA PRO A 110 3.77 -12.76 -0.68
C PRO A 110 3.42 -11.88 0.53
N VAL A 111 2.56 -12.38 1.42
CA VAL A 111 2.29 -11.77 2.73
C VAL A 111 3.59 -11.60 3.50
N LYS A 112 3.80 -10.43 4.10
CA LYS A 112 4.89 -10.12 5.02
C LYS A 112 4.39 -10.19 6.45
N GLU A 113 5.23 -10.69 7.34
CA GLU A 113 4.92 -10.83 8.75
C GLU A 113 5.98 -10.13 9.59
N GLY A 114 5.55 -9.44 10.64
CA GLY A 114 6.41 -8.76 11.59
C GLY A 114 5.73 -8.62 12.93
N MET A 115 6.51 -8.34 13.97
CA MET A 115 5.99 -8.11 15.32
C MET A 115 6.13 -6.63 15.66
N ASP A 116 5.02 -5.98 15.99
CA ASP A 116 5.02 -4.64 16.59
C ASP A 116 4.84 -4.73 18.12
N GLY A 117 4.69 -3.58 18.79
CA GLY A 117 4.48 -3.53 20.24
C GLY A 117 3.15 -4.14 20.72
N PHE A 118 2.27 -4.53 19.80
CA PHE A 118 0.90 -4.97 20.02
C PHE A 118 0.63 -6.38 19.49
N GLY A 119 1.60 -6.97 18.79
CA GLY A 119 1.60 -8.37 18.38
C GLY A 119 1.97 -8.55 16.92
N MET A 120 1.41 -9.59 16.31
CA MET A 120 1.64 -9.89 14.91
C MET A 120 0.98 -8.85 14.00
N LEU A 121 1.76 -8.33 13.06
CA LEU A 121 1.35 -7.52 11.93
C LEU A 121 1.62 -8.31 10.64
N LYS A 122 0.57 -8.55 9.86
CA LYS A 122 0.69 -9.08 8.49
C LYS A 122 0.31 -8.01 7.48
N GLN A 123 1.05 -7.94 6.36
CA GLN A 123 0.84 -6.93 5.33
C GLN A 123 1.06 -7.50 3.92
N ARG A 124 0.31 -7.03 2.94
CA ARG A 124 0.53 -7.37 1.52
C ARG A 124 0.02 -6.28 0.60
N PHE A 125 0.78 -5.97 -0.45
CA PHE A 125 0.36 -5.01 -1.47
C PHE A 125 -0.30 -5.70 -2.66
N THR A 126 -1.27 -5.01 -3.25
CA THR A 126 -1.83 -5.33 -4.56
C THR A 126 -1.00 -4.70 -5.67
N TYR A 127 -1.24 -5.10 -6.92
CA TYR A 127 -0.84 -4.28 -8.07
C TYR A 127 -1.68 -2.99 -8.16
N PRO A 128 -1.21 -1.96 -8.90
CA PRO A 128 -1.96 -0.73 -9.17
C PRO A 128 -3.43 -0.92 -9.50
N LEU A 129 -4.29 -0.10 -8.90
CA LEU A 129 -5.74 -0.21 -8.99
C LEU A 129 -6.25 -0.10 -10.41
N PHE A 130 -5.67 0.78 -11.22
CA PHE A 130 -6.12 1.08 -12.58
C PHE A 130 -4.94 1.07 -13.55
N PRO A 131 -5.18 0.81 -14.84
CA PRO A 131 -4.19 1.09 -15.88
C PRO A 131 -3.71 2.53 -15.77
N ASN A 132 -2.41 2.76 -15.97
CA ASN A 132 -1.78 4.08 -15.90
C ASN A 132 -1.97 4.84 -14.57
N ALA A 133 -2.28 4.15 -13.47
CA ALA A 133 -2.33 4.74 -12.13
C ALA A 133 -1.17 4.25 -11.26
N GLY A 134 -0.70 5.10 -10.34
CA GLY A 134 0.25 4.70 -9.30
C GLY A 134 -0.42 4.16 -8.04
N LEU A 135 -1.72 4.43 -7.85
CA LEU A 135 -2.45 4.07 -6.64
C LEU A 135 -2.63 2.56 -6.52
N PHE A 136 -2.29 1.95 -5.38
CA PHE A 136 -2.59 0.55 -5.06
C PHE A 136 -3.21 0.37 -3.66
N ILE A 137 -3.67 -0.84 -3.36
CA ILE A 137 -4.21 -1.22 -2.05
C ILE A 137 -3.18 -2.01 -1.25
N GLU A 138 -3.15 -1.76 0.05
CA GLU A 138 -2.54 -2.63 1.05
C GLU A 138 -3.62 -3.36 1.86
N LEU A 139 -3.39 -4.65 2.12
CA LEU A 139 -4.09 -5.40 3.16
C LEU A 139 -3.24 -5.46 4.41
N THR A 140 -3.84 -5.19 5.57
CA THR A 140 -3.20 -5.33 6.89
C THR A 140 -4.01 -6.24 7.79
N GLN A 141 -3.36 -7.05 8.62
CA GLN A 141 -4.00 -7.77 9.71
C GLN A 141 -3.19 -7.53 10.97
N ARG A 142 -3.86 -7.12 12.06
CA ARG A 142 -3.22 -6.82 13.34
C ARG A 142 -3.89 -7.61 14.46
N GLN A 143 -3.10 -8.15 15.37
CA GLN A 143 -3.64 -8.61 16.65
C GLN A 143 -4.07 -7.40 17.50
N HIS A 144 -5.24 -7.49 18.12
CA HIS A 144 -5.80 -6.40 18.92
C HIS A 144 -5.47 -6.60 20.40
N GLY A 145 -4.86 -5.60 21.03
CA GLY A 145 -4.69 -5.48 22.48
C GLY A 145 -5.34 -4.20 23.03
N GLU A 146 -5.49 -4.07 24.36
CA GLU A 146 -6.31 -3.03 25.01
C GLU A 146 -5.82 -1.57 24.87
N LYS A 147 -4.63 -1.30 24.29
CA LYS A 147 -4.09 0.06 24.17
C LYS A 147 -3.94 0.50 22.72
N SER A 148 -4.48 1.69 22.44
CA SER A 148 -4.40 2.37 21.15
C SER A 148 -3.01 2.98 20.92
N ALA A 149 -2.12 2.22 20.30
CA ALA A 149 -1.21 2.71 19.28
C ALA A 149 -0.95 1.53 18.33
N LYS A 150 -1.01 1.73 17.01
CA LYS A 150 -0.69 0.70 16.02
C LYS A 150 0.53 1.20 15.27
N THR A 151 1.69 0.59 15.48
CA THR A 151 2.94 1.05 14.84
C THR A 151 3.26 0.26 13.58
N PHE A 152 4.30 0.67 12.88
CA PHE A 152 4.83 0.01 11.69
C PHE A 152 6.07 -0.79 12.08
N VAL A 153 6.31 -1.90 11.37
CA VAL A 153 7.49 -2.75 11.59
C VAL A 153 8.49 -2.48 10.47
N ARG A 154 9.70 -2.03 10.82
CA ARG A 154 10.72 -1.64 9.82
C ARG A 154 10.99 -2.76 8.79
N SER A 155 11.11 -4.01 9.23
CA SER A 155 11.42 -5.14 8.34
C SER A 155 10.29 -5.46 7.36
N THR A 156 9.03 -5.27 7.75
CA THR A 156 7.90 -5.46 6.83
C THR A 156 7.86 -4.33 5.81
N VAL A 157 8.05 -3.07 6.25
CA VAL A 157 8.16 -1.90 5.35
C VAL A 157 9.29 -2.09 4.34
N GLU A 158 10.47 -2.57 4.77
CA GLU A 158 11.60 -2.84 3.87
C GLU A 158 11.29 -3.94 2.86
N SER A 159 10.63 -5.02 3.29
CA SER A 159 10.25 -6.13 2.42
C SER A 159 9.20 -5.72 1.39
N LEU A 160 8.22 -4.92 1.80
CA LEU A 160 7.18 -4.34 0.95
C LEU A 160 7.78 -3.36 -0.07
N TYR A 161 8.72 -2.52 0.36
CA TYR A 161 9.46 -1.61 -0.54
C TYR A 161 10.15 -2.38 -1.68
N LYS A 162 10.82 -3.49 -1.34
CA LYS A 162 11.52 -4.34 -2.33
C LYS A 162 10.56 -5.04 -3.29
N ASP A 163 9.34 -5.34 -2.86
CA ASP A 163 8.33 -5.92 -3.75
C ASP A 163 7.90 -4.93 -4.84
N ILE A 164 7.65 -3.67 -4.49
CA ILE A 164 7.32 -2.62 -5.46
C ILE A 164 8.51 -2.31 -6.38
N GLU A 165 9.73 -2.16 -5.83
CA GLU A 165 10.93 -1.91 -6.64
C GLU A 165 11.17 -3.03 -7.67
N ARG A 166 10.96 -4.29 -7.28
CA ARG A 166 11.03 -5.43 -8.21
C ARG A 166 9.98 -5.31 -9.31
N ASP A 167 8.74 -4.96 -8.95
CA ASP A 167 7.64 -4.95 -9.92
C ASP A 167 7.79 -3.80 -10.93
N GLN A 168 8.24 -2.62 -10.50
CA GLN A 168 8.60 -1.50 -11.39
C GLN A 168 9.69 -1.89 -12.40
N LYS A 169 10.75 -2.55 -11.94
CA LYS A 169 11.85 -3.04 -12.81
C LYS A 169 11.40 -4.04 -13.86
N SER A 170 10.30 -4.75 -13.63
CA SER A 170 9.80 -5.74 -14.59
C SER A 170 9.17 -5.11 -15.84
N GLY A 171 8.86 -3.81 -15.83
CA GLY A 171 8.36 -3.06 -16.98
C GLY A 171 6.99 -3.50 -17.52
N ILE A 172 6.35 -4.49 -16.90
CA ILE A 172 5.00 -4.93 -17.25
C ILE A 172 4.02 -4.01 -16.55
N GLU A 173 3.10 -3.41 -17.31
CA GLU A 173 1.98 -2.68 -16.73
C GLU A 173 1.07 -3.69 -16.02
N ARG A 174 1.14 -3.70 -14.71
CA ARG A 174 0.49 -4.68 -13.85
C ARG A 174 -0.62 -3.98 -13.10
N THR A 175 -1.86 -4.30 -13.41
CA THR A 175 -3.05 -3.80 -12.71
C THR A 175 -3.57 -4.85 -11.73
N ILE A 176 -4.35 -4.40 -10.75
CA ILE A 176 -4.92 -5.23 -9.69
C ILE A 176 -5.74 -6.38 -10.26
N ILE A 177 -6.48 -6.15 -11.35
CA ILE A 177 -7.18 -7.16 -12.14
C ILE A 177 -6.95 -6.85 -13.62
N ASP A 178 -7.25 -7.83 -14.48
CA ASP A 178 -7.43 -7.54 -15.90
C ASP A 178 -8.81 -6.89 -16.11
N TYR A 179 -8.80 -5.61 -16.47
CA TYR A 179 -10.05 -4.86 -16.70
C TYR A 179 -10.70 -5.23 -18.03
N ASP A 180 -9.94 -5.75 -19.00
CA ASP A 180 -10.46 -6.13 -20.30
C ASP A 180 -10.97 -7.57 -20.28
N ASP A 181 -10.33 -8.45 -19.50
CA ASP A 181 -10.66 -9.88 -19.39
C ASP A 181 -11.40 -10.28 -18.09
N SER A 182 -11.98 -9.31 -17.36
CA SER A 182 -12.67 -9.62 -16.10
C SER A 182 -13.83 -10.61 -16.30
N PRO A 183 -13.89 -11.74 -15.56
CA PRO A 183 -14.93 -12.77 -15.70
C PRO A 183 -16.36 -12.21 -15.57
N LEU A 184 -16.55 -11.17 -14.76
CA LEU A 184 -17.84 -10.51 -14.55
C LEU A 184 -18.27 -9.66 -15.75
N LEU A 185 -17.31 -9.04 -16.46
CA LEU A 185 -17.58 -8.30 -17.69
C LEU A 185 -17.95 -9.25 -18.83
N VAL A 186 -17.23 -10.37 -18.96
CA VAL A 186 -17.53 -11.43 -19.94
C VAL A 186 -18.92 -12.03 -19.71
N GLN A 187 -19.32 -12.26 -18.45
CA GLN A 187 -20.67 -12.75 -18.13
C GLN A 187 -21.76 -11.71 -18.45
N LYS A 188 -21.52 -10.41 -18.21
CA LYS A 188 -22.44 -9.33 -18.59
C LYS A 188 -22.61 -9.22 -20.11
N GLN A 189 -21.52 -9.28 -20.87
CA GLN A 189 -21.56 -9.26 -22.34
C GLN A 189 -22.33 -10.46 -22.91
N LYS A 190 -22.12 -11.67 -22.39
CA LYS A 190 -22.89 -12.87 -22.79
C LYS A 190 -24.39 -12.74 -22.46
N LYS A 191 -24.76 -12.13 -21.33
CA LYS A 191 -26.16 -11.88 -20.99
C LYS A 191 -26.81 -10.78 -21.85
N SER A 192 -26.04 -9.76 -22.26
CA SER A 192 -26.47 -8.71 -23.18
C SER A 192 -26.78 -9.27 -24.58
N MET A 193 -25.86 -10.07 -25.14
CA MET A 193 -26.04 -10.68 -26.47
C MET A 193 -27.25 -11.63 -26.53
N LYS A 194 -27.56 -12.35 -25.44
CA LYS A 194 -28.76 -13.22 -25.36
C LYS A 194 -30.10 -12.47 -25.20
N LYS A 195 -30.08 -11.17 -24.88
CA LYS A 195 -31.31 -10.34 -24.79
C LYS A 195 -31.58 -9.55 -26.07
N ALA A 196 -30.60 -9.45 -26.95
CA ALA A 196 -30.70 -8.76 -28.24
C ALA A 196 -31.03 -9.69 -29.42
N SER A 197 -31.21 -10.99 -29.15
CA SER A 197 -31.65 -12.04 -30.07
C SER A 197 -33.06 -12.49 -29.72
#